data_AF-A0A925XG32-F1
#
_entry.id   AF-A0A925XG32-F1
#
_cell.length_a   1.000
_cell.length_b   1.000
_cell.length_c   1.000
_cell.angle_alpha   90.00
_cell.angle_beta   90.00
_cell.angle_gamma   90.00
#
_symmetry.space_group_name_H-M   'P 1'
#
loop_
_entity.id
_entity.type
_entity.pdbx_description
1 polymer ?
#
loop_
_entity_poly.entity_id
_entity_poly.type
_entity_poly.pdbx_seq_one_letter_code
_entity_poly.pdbx_strand_id
1 'polypeptide(L)'
;NAATASCSHDVAFKAVVESLRKLAGKEIEIGADSNLVALLREIGDSLELFDLVMEIEDGLDIVLSEEEISQFFWPKASGSPRSFEQWEREVAPSLTVAAFVDFIHQRMQPISFEPVSVLGSPPCPAAGYFVGMSELVEQVQPNAERFGPSTPITSVMPSRQLPTFWWRLSRAAGRTLPPLSFWLNRLANVLLIVSAACLAFGVLTDWAFLAAVWLLCLKGILFGRWLHRRANPLPRGIVTFGDLSRHLAGQREIPSPKPFARDIDVWVRRKLLRWPAPESPSEGNND
;
A
#
# COMPACT_ATOMS: atom_id res chain seq x y z
N ASN A 1 23.26 -11.24 15.70
CA ASN A 1 22.15 -10.65 16.48
C ASN A 1 22.47 -9.27 17.06
N ALA A 2 23.63 -9.04 17.71
CA ALA A 2 23.97 -7.68 18.19
C ALA A 2 24.31 -6.69 17.05
N ALA A 3 25.04 -7.13 16.02
CA ALA A 3 25.39 -6.28 14.88
C ALA A 3 24.19 -5.88 14.01
N THR A 4 23.18 -6.75 13.91
CA THR A 4 21.95 -6.48 13.16
C THR A 4 21.03 -5.50 13.91
N ALA A 5 21.02 -5.55 15.26
CA ALA A 5 20.24 -4.64 16.09
C ALA A 5 20.73 -3.17 15.97
N SER A 6 22.05 -2.96 15.98
CA SER A 6 22.64 -1.62 15.80
C SER A 6 22.28 -1.00 14.45
N CYS A 7 22.36 -1.79 13.37
CA CYS A 7 22.07 -1.31 12.01
C CYS A 7 20.59 -0.92 11.84
N SER A 8 19.66 -1.70 12.41
CA SER A 8 18.23 -1.39 12.33
C SER A 8 17.83 -0.12 13.11
N HIS A 9 18.51 0.17 14.22
CA HIS A 9 18.27 1.36 15.02
C HIS A 9 18.72 2.63 14.28
N ASP A 10 19.90 2.58 13.66
CA ASP A 10 20.43 3.66 12.83
C ASP A 10 19.53 3.95 11.61
N VAL A 11 18.95 2.90 11.00
CA VAL A 11 17.99 3.04 9.89
C VAL A 11 16.72 3.74 10.36
N ALA A 12 16.15 3.33 11.49
CA ALA A 12 14.97 3.96 12.07
C ALA A 12 15.25 5.43 12.41
N PHE A 13 16.38 5.71 13.07
CA PHE A 13 16.80 7.06 13.41
C PHE A 13 16.91 7.95 12.17
N LYS A 14 17.61 7.47 11.13
CA LYS A 14 17.77 8.22 9.88
C LYS A 14 16.43 8.52 9.22
N ALA A 15 15.53 7.54 9.15
CA ALA A 15 14.21 7.73 8.56
C ALA A 15 13.38 8.77 9.33
N VAL A 16 13.34 8.69 10.67
CA VAL A 16 12.61 9.68 11.49
C VAL A 16 13.17 11.08 11.28
N VAL A 17 14.49 11.25 11.29
CA VAL A 17 15.14 12.56 11.08
C VAL A 17 14.88 13.09 9.67
N GLU A 18 14.94 12.24 8.65
CA GLU A 18 14.68 12.64 7.26
C GLU A 18 13.22 13.08 7.07
N SER A 19 12.26 12.36 7.65
CA SER A 19 10.85 12.73 7.65
C SER A 19 10.61 14.07 8.37
N LEU A 20 11.22 14.26 9.54
CA LEU A 20 11.12 15.54 10.27
C LEU A 20 11.70 16.72 9.47
N ARG A 21 12.85 16.53 8.81
CA ARG A 21 13.44 17.57 7.94
C ARG A 21 12.57 17.88 6.73
N LYS A 22 11.97 16.84 6.13
CA LYS A 22 11.06 16.98 5.00
C LYS A 22 9.84 17.83 5.38
N LEU A 23 9.25 17.57 6.54
CA LEU A 23 8.11 18.33 7.06
C LEU A 23 8.51 19.77 7.43
N ALA A 24 9.67 19.95 8.07
CA ALA A 24 10.18 21.27 8.43
C ALA A 24 10.43 22.19 7.22
N GLY A 25 10.72 21.62 6.04
CA GLY A 25 11.07 22.38 4.84
C GLY A 25 12.36 23.21 4.98
N LYS A 26 13.12 23.03 6.07
CA LYS A 26 14.36 23.72 6.40
C LYS A 26 15.33 22.76 7.09
N GLU A 27 16.63 23.07 7.05
CA GLU A 27 17.61 22.32 7.82
C GLU A 27 17.45 22.64 9.32
N ILE A 28 17.04 21.64 10.09
CA ILE A 28 17.00 21.67 11.55
C ILE A 28 18.03 20.66 12.06
N GLU A 29 18.82 21.08 13.06
CA GLU A 29 19.67 20.17 13.83
C GLU A 29 18.79 19.33 14.76
N ILE A 30 18.70 18.03 14.46
CA ILE A 30 17.90 17.07 15.21
C ILE A 30 18.85 16.05 15.81
N GLY A 31 18.92 16.02 17.14
CA GLY A 31 19.65 15.03 17.91
C GLY A 31 18.72 13.96 18.49
N ALA A 32 19.29 12.88 19.02
CA ALA A 32 18.54 11.81 19.68
C ALA A 32 17.76 12.32 20.90
N ASP A 33 18.34 13.24 21.66
CA ASP A 33 17.72 13.83 22.86
C ASP A 33 16.81 15.02 22.54
N SER A 34 16.66 15.40 21.27
CA SER A 34 15.76 16.48 20.88
C SER A 34 14.32 16.14 21.26
N ASN A 35 13.62 17.11 21.84
CA ASN A 35 12.24 16.93 22.25
C ASN A 35 11.32 16.90 21.02
N LEU A 36 10.65 15.77 20.77
CA LEU A 36 9.83 15.56 19.59
C LEU A 36 8.61 16.48 19.58
N VAL A 37 8.00 16.73 20.73
CA VAL A 37 6.81 17.60 20.84
C VAL A 37 7.18 19.06 20.54
N ALA A 38 8.33 19.52 21.00
CA ALA A 38 8.84 20.86 20.69
C ALA A 38 9.18 21.01 19.21
N LEU A 39 9.80 19.98 18.61
CA LEU A 39 10.09 19.96 17.17
C LEU A 39 8.80 20.02 16.35
N LEU A 40 7.81 19.17 16.66
CA LEU A 40 6.51 19.19 15.98
C LEU A 40 5.84 20.55 16.11
N ARG A 41 5.88 21.19 17.28
CA ARG A 41 5.33 22.54 17.49
C ARG A 41 6.07 23.61 16.68
N GLU A 42 7.37 23.45 16.44
CA GLU A 42 8.15 24.36 15.60
C GLU A 42 7.83 24.19 14.10
N ILE A 43 7.51 22.98 13.68
CA ILE A 43 7.14 22.65 12.30
C ILE A 43 5.72 23.20 12.00
N GLY A 44 4.76 23.06 12.94
CA GLY A 44 3.39 23.54 12.78
C GLY A 44 2.31 22.69 13.48
N ASP A 45 1.06 22.77 13.01
CA ASP A 45 -0.14 22.26 13.70
C ASP A 45 -0.31 20.72 13.63
N SER A 46 -1.27 20.18 14.40
CA SER A 46 -1.54 18.75 14.63
C SER A 46 -1.65 17.82 13.41
N LEU A 47 -1.89 18.36 12.21
CA LEU A 47 -1.87 17.60 10.96
C LEU A 47 -0.48 16.99 10.68
N GLU A 48 0.58 17.62 11.18
CA GLU A 48 1.95 17.22 10.91
C GLU A 48 2.41 15.99 11.68
N LEU A 49 1.78 15.69 12.83
CA LEU A 49 2.05 14.43 13.52
C LEU A 49 1.56 13.24 12.69
N PHE A 50 0.38 13.38 12.08
CA PHE A 50 -0.17 12.35 11.20
C PHE A 50 0.69 12.20 9.94
N ASP A 51 1.10 13.31 9.34
CA ASP A 51 1.99 13.30 8.17
C ASP A 51 3.37 12.70 8.50
N LEU A 52 3.92 13.00 9.69
CA LEU A 52 5.17 12.39 10.17
C LEU A 52 5.01 10.88 10.28
N VAL A 53 3.94 10.42 10.94
CA VAL A 53 3.69 9.00 11.09
C VAL A 53 3.53 8.34 9.72
N MET A 54 2.73 8.91 8.83
CA MET A 54 2.54 8.36 7.48
C MET A 54 3.86 8.28 6.69
N GLU A 55 4.69 9.32 6.75
CA GLU A 55 5.98 9.33 6.06
C GLU A 55 6.95 8.28 6.65
N ILE A 56 6.92 8.06 7.97
CA ILE A 56 7.73 7.04 8.63
C ILE A 56 7.19 5.63 8.33
N GLU A 57 5.88 5.43 8.40
CA GLU A 57 5.22 4.17 8.02
C GLU A 57 5.55 3.81 6.58
N ASP A 58 5.49 4.80 5.68
CA ASP A 58 5.93 4.64 4.30
C ASP A 58 7.41 4.25 4.28
N GLY A 59 8.30 5.11 4.78
CA GLY A 59 9.76 4.94 4.70
C GLY A 59 10.31 3.66 5.32
N LEU A 60 9.71 3.17 6.42
CA LEU A 60 10.19 2.02 7.19
C LEU A 60 9.35 0.74 7.01
N ASP A 61 8.31 0.79 6.17
CA ASP A 61 7.40 -0.34 5.91
C ASP A 61 6.72 -0.90 7.17
N ILE A 62 6.42 -0.03 8.12
CA ILE A 62 5.70 -0.37 9.36
C ILE A 62 4.26 0.15 9.28
N VAL A 63 3.41 -0.35 10.18
CA VAL A 63 2.05 0.16 10.39
C VAL A 63 1.89 0.28 11.87
N LEU A 64 1.50 1.48 12.29
CA LEU A 64 1.24 1.87 13.64
C LEU A 64 -0.26 2.07 13.73
N SER A 65 -0.92 1.32 14.61
CA SER A 65 -2.33 1.58 14.88
C SER A 65 -2.51 2.95 15.54
N GLU A 66 -3.68 3.55 15.34
CA GLU A 66 -4.06 4.80 16.02
C GLU A 66 -3.95 4.63 17.54
N GLU A 67 -4.32 3.45 18.06
CA GLU A 67 -4.17 3.10 19.46
C GLU A 67 -2.71 3.06 19.92
N GLU A 68 -1.78 2.54 19.13
CA GLU A 68 -0.35 2.51 19.49
C GLU A 68 0.27 3.90 19.49
N ILE A 69 -0.05 4.71 18.48
CA ILE A 69 0.40 6.11 18.39
C ILE A 69 -0.18 6.89 19.57
N SER A 70 -1.48 6.73 19.82
CA SER A 70 -2.17 7.36 20.95
C SER A 70 -1.58 6.91 22.28
N GLN A 71 -1.22 5.64 22.45
CA GLN A 71 -0.57 5.16 23.67
C GLN A 71 0.85 5.70 23.85
N PHE A 72 1.59 5.88 22.76
CA PHE A 72 2.94 6.46 22.80
C PHE A 72 2.88 7.93 23.22
N PHE A 73 2.05 8.74 22.56
CA PHE A 73 1.97 10.17 22.85
C PHE A 73 1.10 10.48 24.08
N TRP A 74 0.02 9.74 24.32
CA TRP A 74 -0.92 9.87 25.44
C TRP A 74 -1.01 8.57 26.26
N PRO A 75 0.07 8.16 26.93
CA PRO A 75 0.05 6.98 27.78
C PRO A 75 -1.02 7.15 28.88
N LYS A 76 -1.96 6.20 28.94
CA LYS A 76 -3.03 6.18 29.95
C LYS A 76 -2.41 5.99 31.34
N ALA A 77 -2.24 7.07 32.08
CA ALA A 77 -1.94 6.99 33.51
C ALA A 77 -3.19 6.51 34.28
N SER A 78 -2.97 5.74 35.33
CA SER A 78 -4.04 5.13 36.12
C SER A 78 -4.97 6.18 36.75
N GLY A 79 -6.20 6.29 36.23
CA GLY A 79 -7.37 6.71 37.02
C GLY A 79 -8.01 8.06 36.73
N SER A 80 -7.41 8.98 35.96
CA SER A 80 -8.07 10.23 35.58
C SER A 80 -7.59 10.79 34.23
N PRO A 81 -8.46 11.49 33.47
CA PRO A 81 -8.03 12.23 32.29
C PRO A 81 -7.07 13.35 32.72
N ARG A 82 -5.83 13.31 32.20
CA ARG A 82 -4.84 14.38 32.41
C ARG A 82 -5.29 15.66 31.69
N SER A 83 -5.10 16.82 32.31
CA SER A 83 -5.17 18.09 31.58
C SER A 83 -3.97 18.21 30.63
N PHE A 84 -4.10 19.02 29.57
CA PHE A 84 -3.01 19.25 28.62
C PHE A 84 -1.75 19.79 29.31
N GLU A 85 -1.88 20.74 30.24
CA GLU A 85 -0.77 21.30 31.01
C GLU A 85 -0.06 20.27 31.91
N GLN A 86 -0.80 19.27 32.40
CA GLN A 86 -0.23 18.18 33.18
C GLN A 86 0.53 17.21 32.28
N TRP A 87 -0.04 16.87 31.13
CA TRP A 87 0.63 16.07 30.10
C TRP A 87 1.91 16.74 29.58
N GLU A 88 1.87 18.05 29.33
CA GLU A 88 3.02 18.82 28.84
C GLU A 88 4.16 18.87 29.87
N ARG A 89 3.85 18.87 31.17
CA ARG A 89 4.88 18.85 32.22
C ARG A 89 5.41 17.45 32.51
N GLU A 90 4.57 16.42 32.47
CA GLU A 90 4.92 15.07 32.93
C GLU A 90 5.38 14.13 31.81
N VAL A 91 4.80 14.26 30.61
CA VAL A 91 4.98 13.29 29.51
C VAL A 91 5.80 13.90 28.37
N ALA A 92 5.46 15.11 27.92
CA ALA A 92 6.14 15.73 26.79
C ALA A 92 7.68 15.77 26.89
N PRO A 93 8.30 15.99 28.07
CA PRO A 93 9.76 15.96 28.20
C PRO A 93 10.40 14.60 27.90
N SER A 94 9.67 13.50 28.15
CA SER A 94 10.12 12.13 27.86
C SER A 94 9.93 11.71 26.40
N LEU A 95 9.15 12.47 25.62
CA LEU A 95 8.93 12.21 24.20
C LEU A 95 10.09 12.80 23.39
N THR A 96 11.23 12.12 23.42
CA THR A 96 12.41 12.45 22.61
C THR A 96 12.39 11.75 21.27
N VAL A 97 13.22 12.20 20.33
CA VAL A 97 13.44 11.51 19.06
C VAL A 97 13.95 10.09 19.30
N ALA A 98 14.87 9.88 20.26
CA ALA A 98 15.36 8.56 20.63
C ALA A 98 14.22 7.64 21.10
N ALA A 99 13.35 8.11 22.00
CA ALA A 99 12.23 7.32 22.50
C ALA A 99 11.25 6.93 21.38
N PHE A 100 11.03 7.84 20.42
CA PHE A 100 10.21 7.54 19.26
C PHE A 100 10.89 6.56 18.30
N VAL A 101 12.19 6.70 18.07
CA VAL A 101 12.98 5.75 17.28
C VAL A 101 12.97 4.37 17.93
N ASP A 102 13.09 4.27 19.24
CA ASP A 102 12.95 3.00 19.98
C ASP A 102 11.56 2.40 19.80
N PHE A 103 10.52 3.23 19.89
CA PHE A 103 9.13 2.81 19.68
C PHE A 103 8.90 2.24 18.27
N ILE A 104 9.46 2.91 17.25
CA ILE A 104 9.44 2.50 15.84
C ILE A 104 10.28 1.24 15.62
N HIS A 105 11.48 1.19 16.18
CA HIS A 105 12.41 0.06 16.07
C HIS A 105 11.81 -1.23 16.63
N GLN A 106 11.12 -1.15 17.76
CA GLN A 106 10.39 -2.29 18.34
C GLN A 106 9.30 -2.86 17.43
N ARG A 107 8.83 -2.08 16.45
CA ARG A 107 7.76 -2.44 15.50
C ARG A 107 8.28 -2.78 14.12
N MET A 108 9.53 -2.46 13.84
CA MET A 108 10.26 -2.98 12.71
C MET A 108 10.58 -4.46 12.96
N GLN A 109 9.68 -5.34 12.53
CA GLN A 109 10.01 -6.76 12.43
C GLN A 109 10.76 -6.98 11.10
N PRO A 110 12.08 -7.25 11.14
CA PRO A 110 12.81 -7.50 9.91
C PRO A 110 12.30 -8.79 9.26
N ILE A 111 11.72 -8.68 8.08
CA ILE A 111 11.34 -9.84 7.27
C ILE A 111 12.58 -10.33 6.54
N SER A 112 12.92 -11.61 6.72
CA SER A 112 14.03 -12.22 6.00
C SER A 112 13.54 -12.93 4.74
N PHE A 113 14.18 -12.64 3.61
CA PHE A 113 13.98 -13.37 2.35
C PHE A 113 15.18 -14.25 1.99
N GLU A 114 16.04 -14.56 2.98
CA GLU A 114 17.21 -15.39 2.75
C GLU A 114 16.83 -16.80 2.27
N PRO A 115 17.59 -17.40 1.33
CA PRO A 115 17.32 -18.75 0.86
C PRO A 115 17.33 -19.79 2.00
N VAL A 116 16.31 -20.63 2.07
CA VAL A 116 16.17 -21.66 3.13
C VAL A 116 16.40 -23.05 2.55
N SER A 117 17.11 -23.92 3.29
CA SER A 117 17.27 -25.33 2.91
C SER A 117 15.99 -26.11 3.23
N VAL A 118 15.53 -26.91 2.28
CA VAL A 118 14.33 -27.75 2.46
C VAL A 118 14.74 -29.22 2.39
N LEU A 119 14.51 -29.98 3.47
CA LEU A 119 14.75 -31.43 3.52
C LEU A 119 16.16 -31.86 3.08
N GLY A 120 17.20 -31.14 3.51
CA GLY A 120 18.60 -31.44 3.15
C GLY A 120 18.98 -31.06 1.72
N SER A 121 18.07 -30.47 0.94
CA SER A 121 18.37 -29.88 -0.35
C SER A 121 19.11 -28.55 -0.18
N PRO A 122 19.90 -28.12 -1.18
CA PRO A 122 20.57 -26.82 -1.16
C PRO A 122 19.59 -25.66 -0.93
N PRO A 123 20.07 -24.50 -0.45
CA PRO A 123 19.23 -23.34 -0.15
C PRO A 123 18.37 -22.93 -1.36
N CYS A 124 17.06 -22.90 -1.16
CA CYS A 124 16.10 -22.57 -2.20
C CYS A 124 15.62 -21.12 -2.03
N PRO A 125 15.92 -20.21 -2.98
CA PRO A 125 15.48 -18.82 -2.90
C PRO A 125 13.96 -18.66 -2.85
N ALA A 126 13.23 -19.46 -3.63
CA ALA A 126 11.77 -19.41 -3.63
C ALA A 126 11.17 -19.85 -2.29
N ALA A 127 11.81 -20.78 -1.58
CA ALA A 127 11.40 -21.15 -0.22
C ALA A 127 11.64 -20.00 0.77
N GLY A 128 12.79 -19.31 0.66
CA GLY A 128 13.08 -18.09 1.43
C GLY A 128 12.02 -17.00 1.23
N TYR A 129 11.67 -16.72 -0.03
CA TYR A 129 10.61 -15.76 -0.33
C TYR A 129 9.24 -16.16 0.24
N PHE A 130 8.91 -17.45 0.21
CA PHE A 130 7.66 -17.94 0.81
C PHE A 130 7.63 -17.75 2.33
N VAL A 131 8.75 -18.02 3.01
CA VAL A 131 8.88 -17.82 4.47
C VAL A 131 8.70 -16.34 4.82
N GLY A 132 9.44 -15.44 4.17
CA GLY A 132 9.30 -14.01 4.41
C GLY A 132 7.90 -13.47 4.08
N MET A 133 7.25 -13.99 3.03
CA MET A 133 5.85 -13.65 2.76
C MET A 133 4.90 -14.16 3.84
N SER A 134 5.18 -15.31 4.45
CA SER A 134 4.37 -15.85 5.53
C SER A 134 4.43 -14.97 6.77
N GLU A 135 5.63 -14.52 7.14
CA GLU A 135 5.84 -13.52 8.20
C GLU A 135 5.11 -12.21 7.88
N LEU A 136 5.20 -11.74 6.64
CA LEU A 136 4.50 -10.53 6.21
C LEU A 136 2.97 -10.67 6.24
N VAL A 137 2.44 -11.84 5.89
CA VAL A 137 0.99 -12.13 5.98
C VAL A 137 0.55 -12.08 7.44
N GLU A 138 1.32 -12.64 8.37
CA GLU A 138 1.01 -12.59 9.79
C GLU A 138 1.01 -11.15 10.33
N GLN A 139 1.92 -10.30 9.85
CA GLN A 139 1.93 -8.88 10.21
C GLN A 139 0.72 -8.11 9.67
N VAL A 140 0.32 -8.34 8.42
CA VAL A 140 -0.80 -7.63 7.79
C VAL A 140 -2.16 -8.21 8.22
N GLN A 141 -2.20 -9.49 8.56
CA GLN A 141 -3.40 -10.22 8.97
C GLN A 141 -3.04 -11.24 10.06
N PRO A 142 -3.00 -10.82 11.35
CA PRO A 142 -2.58 -11.68 12.47
C PRO A 142 -3.40 -12.97 12.65
N ASN A 143 -4.64 -12.96 12.18
CA ASN A 143 -5.54 -14.11 12.25
C ASN A 143 -5.68 -14.85 10.91
N ALA A 144 -4.68 -14.75 10.02
CA ALA A 144 -4.69 -15.50 8.77
C ALA A 144 -4.63 -17.01 9.04
N GLU A 145 -5.45 -17.78 8.31
CA GLU A 145 -5.37 -19.24 8.34
C GLU A 145 -4.02 -19.70 7.78
N ARG A 146 -3.51 -20.83 8.28
CA ARG A 146 -2.27 -21.44 7.75
C ARG A 146 -2.42 -21.72 6.27
N PHE A 147 -1.39 -21.37 5.49
CA PHE A 147 -1.38 -21.54 4.05
C PHE A 147 -0.06 -22.10 3.56
N GLY A 148 -0.07 -22.61 2.33
CA GLY A 148 1.10 -23.17 1.66
C GLY A 148 1.39 -22.50 0.33
N PRO A 149 2.47 -22.91 -0.37
CA PRO A 149 2.83 -22.35 -1.67
C PRO A 149 1.75 -22.51 -2.74
N SER A 150 0.95 -23.59 -2.67
CA SER A 150 -0.14 -23.82 -3.64
C SER A 150 -1.43 -23.09 -3.27
N THR A 151 -1.49 -22.40 -2.12
CA THR A 151 -2.68 -21.69 -1.69
C THR A 151 -2.86 -20.41 -2.52
N PRO A 152 -4.07 -20.14 -3.03
CA PRO A 152 -4.37 -18.87 -3.72
C PRO A 152 -4.13 -17.67 -2.80
N ILE A 153 -3.52 -16.61 -3.33
CA ILE A 153 -3.26 -15.40 -2.53
C ILE A 153 -4.58 -14.79 -2.06
N THR A 154 -5.59 -14.75 -2.94
CA THR A 154 -6.91 -14.16 -2.63
C THR A 154 -7.72 -14.95 -1.61
N SER A 155 -7.37 -16.21 -1.31
CA SER A 155 -8.07 -16.98 -0.27
C SER A 155 -7.55 -16.65 1.13
N VAL A 156 -6.28 -16.25 1.23
CA VAL A 156 -5.66 -15.85 2.50
C VAL A 156 -5.80 -14.35 2.71
N MET A 157 -5.43 -13.57 1.69
CA MET A 157 -5.45 -12.11 1.68
C MET A 157 -6.70 -11.58 0.97
N PRO A 158 -7.71 -11.07 1.69
CA PRO A 158 -8.87 -10.47 1.08
C PRO A 158 -8.49 -9.18 0.33
N SER A 159 -9.32 -8.79 -0.63
CA SER A 159 -9.05 -7.66 -1.54
C SER A 159 -8.77 -6.31 -0.84
N ARG A 160 -9.21 -6.13 0.42
CA ARG A 160 -8.93 -4.93 1.21
C ARG A 160 -7.49 -4.87 1.74
N GLN A 161 -6.90 -6.00 2.11
CA GLN A 161 -5.55 -6.09 2.70
C GLN A 161 -4.48 -6.38 1.64
N LEU A 162 -4.89 -6.93 0.49
CA LEU A 162 -4.00 -7.23 -0.62
C LEU A 162 -3.15 -6.04 -1.10
N PRO A 163 -3.66 -4.79 -1.28
CA PRO A 163 -2.82 -3.66 -1.67
C PRO A 163 -1.70 -3.38 -0.66
N THR A 164 -2.02 -3.39 0.64
CA THR A 164 -1.05 -3.21 1.72
C THR A 164 0.01 -4.29 1.66
N PHE A 165 -0.40 -5.57 1.65
CA PHE A 165 0.51 -6.71 1.52
C PHE A 165 1.44 -6.58 0.29
N TRP A 166 0.89 -6.19 -0.86
CA TRP A 166 1.65 -6.10 -2.12
C TRP A 166 2.68 -4.98 -2.10
N TRP A 167 2.29 -3.82 -1.55
CA TRP A 167 3.17 -2.68 -1.39
C TRP A 167 4.32 -3.02 -0.43
N ARG A 168 4.01 -3.58 0.74
CA ARG A 168 5.02 -4.05 1.71
C ARG A 168 6.00 -5.05 1.10
N LEU A 169 5.45 -6.07 0.46
CA LEU A 169 6.25 -7.11 -0.18
C LEU A 169 7.21 -6.53 -1.24
N SER A 170 6.75 -5.56 -2.02
CA SER A 170 7.60 -4.92 -3.04
C SER A 170 8.78 -4.15 -2.41
N ARG A 171 8.55 -3.47 -1.28
CA ARG A 171 9.60 -2.76 -0.54
C ARG A 171 10.56 -3.74 0.12
N ALA A 172 10.02 -4.66 0.92
CA ALA A 172 10.81 -5.62 1.69
C ALA A 172 11.66 -6.53 0.79
N ALA A 173 11.12 -6.96 -0.36
CA ALA A 173 11.87 -7.76 -1.33
C ALA A 173 12.86 -6.95 -2.19
N GLY A 174 12.83 -5.60 -2.11
CA GLY A 174 13.62 -4.70 -2.94
C GLY A 174 13.36 -4.86 -4.44
N ARG A 175 12.16 -5.33 -4.82
CA ARG A 175 11.80 -5.62 -6.21
C ARG A 175 10.49 -4.95 -6.60
N THR A 176 10.47 -4.35 -7.78
CA THR A 176 9.25 -3.82 -8.37
C THR A 176 8.30 -4.95 -8.74
N LEU A 177 7.26 -5.15 -7.94
CA LEU A 177 6.17 -6.05 -8.27
C LEU A 177 5.27 -5.44 -9.37
N PRO A 178 4.70 -6.27 -10.25
CA PRO A 178 3.70 -5.80 -11.19
C PRO A 178 2.51 -5.15 -10.45
N PRO A 179 1.98 -4.03 -10.95
CA PRO A 179 0.92 -3.30 -10.28
C PRO A 179 -0.37 -4.13 -10.24
N LEU A 180 -1.05 -4.08 -9.11
CA LEU A 180 -2.38 -4.67 -8.96
C LEU A 180 -3.40 -3.93 -9.82
N SER A 181 -4.25 -4.66 -10.52
CA SER A 181 -5.26 -4.06 -11.40
C SER A 181 -6.51 -3.66 -10.61
N PHE A 182 -6.48 -2.52 -9.93
CA PHE A 182 -7.64 -1.95 -9.22
C PHE A 182 -8.51 -1.04 -10.08
N TRP A 183 -8.45 -1.16 -11.41
CA TRP A 183 -9.14 -0.26 -12.34
C TRP A 183 -10.64 -0.14 -12.08
N LEU A 184 -11.26 -1.20 -11.54
CA LEU A 184 -12.67 -1.22 -11.13
C LEU A 184 -13.00 -0.27 -9.97
N ASN A 185 -12.09 -0.09 -9.00
CA ASN A 185 -12.28 0.89 -7.93
C ASN A 185 -12.18 2.32 -8.45
N ARG A 186 -11.28 2.55 -9.42
CA ARG A 186 -11.18 3.85 -10.10
C ARG A 186 -12.46 4.17 -10.87
N LEU A 187 -13.02 3.18 -11.57
CA LEU A 187 -14.27 3.33 -12.30
C LEU A 187 -15.47 3.57 -11.37
N ALA A 188 -15.53 2.87 -10.23
CA ALA A 188 -16.55 3.08 -9.21
C ALA A 188 -16.49 4.49 -8.59
N ASN A 189 -15.29 4.98 -8.27
CA ASN A 189 -15.11 6.34 -7.74
C ASN A 189 -15.49 7.41 -8.78
N VAL A 190 -15.14 7.22 -10.04
CA VAL A 190 -15.56 8.11 -11.13
C VAL A 190 -17.08 8.12 -11.27
N LEU A 191 -17.73 6.96 -11.26
CA LEU A 191 -19.19 6.87 -11.30
C LEU A 191 -19.84 7.57 -10.09
N LEU A 192 -19.23 7.48 -8.91
CA LEU A 192 -19.71 8.15 -7.71
C LEU A 192 -19.58 9.68 -7.83
N ILE A 193 -18.44 10.18 -8.31
CA ILE A 193 -18.25 11.62 -8.54
C ILE A 193 -19.23 12.15 -9.59
N VAL A 194 -19.39 11.43 -10.70
CA VAL A 194 -20.36 11.78 -11.75
C VAL A 194 -21.79 11.76 -11.19
N SER A 195 -22.13 10.77 -10.37
CA SER A 195 -23.44 10.71 -9.72
C SER A 195 -23.70 11.89 -8.80
N ALA A 196 -22.71 12.29 -7.99
CA ALA A 196 -22.81 13.43 -7.09
C ALA A 196 -22.98 14.73 -7.89
N ALA A 197 -22.24 14.89 -8.99
CA ALA A 197 -22.37 16.04 -9.89
C ALA A 197 -23.76 16.09 -10.55
N CYS A 198 -24.29 14.96 -11.02
CA CYS A 198 -25.63 14.87 -11.59
C CYS A 198 -26.73 15.15 -10.56
N LEU A 199 -26.55 14.74 -9.30
CA LEU A 199 -27.49 15.06 -8.23
C LEU A 199 -27.46 16.54 -7.88
N ALA A 200 -26.28 17.16 -7.80
CA ALA A 200 -26.14 18.59 -7.56
C ALA A 200 -26.81 19.43 -8.66
N PHE A 201 -26.73 18.99 -9.92
CA PHE A 201 -27.41 19.62 -11.05
C PHE A 201 -28.92 19.30 -11.08
N GLY A 202 -29.27 18.07 -10.68
CA GLY A 202 -30.63 17.55 -10.69
C GLY A 202 -31.59 18.23 -9.71
N VAL A 203 -31.08 18.84 -8.63
CA VAL A 203 -31.86 19.62 -7.65
C VAL A 203 -32.58 20.82 -8.29
N LEU A 204 -32.17 21.25 -9.49
CA LEU A 204 -32.84 22.28 -10.29
C LEU A 204 -33.91 21.73 -11.26
N THR A 205 -34.21 20.43 -11.20
CA THR A 205 -35.05 19.69 -12.17
C THR A 205 -36.09 18.78 -11.49
N ASP A 206 -36.98 18.18 -12.27
CA ASP A 206 -38.06 17.28 -11.84
C ASP A 206 -37.57 16.07 -11.00
N TRP A 207 -38.33 15.73 -9.96
CA TRP A 207 -38.11 14.57 -9.07
C TRP A 207 -38.00 13.24 -9.83
N ALA A 208 -38.71 13.09 -10.95
CA ALA A 208 -38.61 11.90 -11.78
C ALA A 208 -37.20 11.70 -12.37
N PHE A 209 -36.51 12.79 -12.72
CA PHE A 209 -35.14 12.75 -13.23
C PHE A 209 -34.15 12.36 -12.12
N LEU A 210 -34.30 12.95 -10.93
CA LEU A 210 -33.49 12.61 -9.75
C LEU A 210 -33.62 11.13 -9.38
N ALA A 211 -34.83 10.57 -9.38
CA ALA A 211 -35.07 9.15 -9.10
C ALA A 211 -34.40 8.23 -10.13
N ALA A 212 -34.46 8.59 -11.43
CA ALA A 212 -33.83 7.82 -12.50
C ALA A 212 -32.29 7.81 -12.38
N VAL A 213 -31.69 8.97 -12.09
CA VAL A 213 -30.23 9.08 -11.85
C VAL A 213 -29.83 8.25 -10.64
N TRP A 214 -30.55 8.34 -9.53
CA TRP A 214 -30.27 7.53 -8.33
C TRP A 214 -30.30 6.03 -8.60
N LEU A 215 -31.32 5.54 -9.31
CA LEU A 215 -31.43 4.12 -9.67
C LEU A 215 -30.30 3.66 -10.58
N LEU A 216 -29.88 4.50 -11.54
CA LEU A 216 -28.74 4.21 -12.41
C LEU A 216 -27.44 4.10 -11.59
N CYS A 217 -27.23 5.02 -10.66
CA CYS A 217 -26.05 5.04 -9.80
C CYS A 217 -26.02 3.84 -8.86
N LEU A 218 -27.16 3.49 -8.26
CA LEU A 218 -27.28 2.30 -7.43
C LEU A 218 -26.98 1.02 -8.22
N LYS A 219 -27.53 0.88 -9.43
CA LYS A 219 -27.21 -0.24 -10.32
C LYS A 219 -25.73 -0.26 -10.70
N GLY A 220 -25.13 0.90 -10.98
CA GLY A 220 -23.71 1.05 -11.28
C GLY A 220 -22.82 0.62 -10.11
N ILE A 221 -23.15 1.03 -8.88
CA ILE A 221 -22.43 0.64 -7.66
C ILE A 221 -22.55 -0.87 -7.42
N LEU A 222 -23.76 -1.43 -7.56
CA LEU A 222 -23.98 -2.87 -7.37
C LEU A 222 -23.25 -3.70 -8.45
N PHE A 223 -23.30 -3.26 -9.70
CA PHE A 223 -22.61 -3.91 -10.81
C PHE A 223 -21.09 -3.77 -10.67
N GLY A 224 -20.58 -2.61 -10.26
CA GLY A 224 -19.17 -2.37 -9.95
C GLY A 224 -18.69 -3.26 -8.80
N ARG A 225 -19.47 -3.40 -7.72
CA ARG A 225 -19.19 -4.32 -6.62
C ARG A 225 -19.20 -5.78 -7.08
N TRP A 226 -20.15 -6.16 -7.94
CA TRP A 226 -20.21 -7.51 -8.49
C TRP A 226 -19.01 -7.83 -9.40
N LEU A 227 -18.64 -6.90 -10.27
CA LEU A 227 -17.42 -7.00 -11.09
C LEU A 227 -16.17 -7.03 -10.23
N HIS A 228 -16.07 -6.20 -9.19
CA HIS A 228 -14.94 -6.21 -8.26
C HIS A 228 -14.82 -7.55 -7.51
N ARG A 229 -15.94 -8.18 -7.15
CA ARG A 229 -15.93 -9.54 -6.58
C ARG A 229 -15.47 -10.60 -7.58
N ARG A 230 -15.62 -10.38 -8.89
CA ARG A 230 -15.21 -11.33 -9.94
C ARG A 230 -13.85 -11.03 -10.57
N ALA A 231 -13.40 -9.79 -10.51
CA ALA A 231 -12.12 -9.39 -11.07
C ALA A 231 -11.01 -9.85 -10.14
N ASN A 232 -10.10 -10.66 -10.67
CA ASN A 232 -8.89 -11.00 -9.95
C ASN A 232 -8.00 -9.74 -9.92
N PRO A 233 -7.73 -9.14 -8.75
CA PRO A 233 -6.84 -7.98 -8.65
C PRO A 233 -5.37 -8.34 -8.93
N LEU A 234 -5.05 -9.64 -8.92
CA LEU A 234 -3.69 -10.13 -9.14
C LEU A 234 -3.26 -10.04 -10.61
N PRO A 235 -1.98 -9.78 -10.86
CA PRO A 235 -1.42 -9.78 -12.21
C PRO A 235 -1.49 -11.17 -12.84
N ARG A 236 -1.64 -11.21 -14.17
CA ARG A 236 -1.77 -12.47 -14.92
C ARG A 236 -0.56 -13.36 -14.67
N GLY A 237 -0.81 -14.61 -14.29
CA GLY A 237 0.23 -15.60 -14.02
C GLY A 237 0.65 -15.73 -12.56
N ILE A 238 0.16 -14.84 -11.67
CA ILE A 238 0.28 -15.01 -10.22
C ILE A 238 -1.10 -15.36 -9.65
N VAL A 239 -1.27 -16.59 -9.19
CA VAL A 239 -2.49 -17.03 -8.51
C VAL A 239 -2.17 -17.45 -7.08
N THR A 240 -1.06 -18.16 -6.90
CA THR A 240 -0.65 -18.76 -5.62
C THR A 240 0.56 -18.07 -5.02
N PHE A 241 0.78 -18.24 -3.71
CA PHE A 241 1.98 -17.74 -3.04
C PHE A 241 3.27 -18.33 -3.63
N GLY A 242 3.22 -19.57 -4.13
CA GLY A 242 4.34 -20.24 -4.80
C GLY A 242 4.67 -19.62 -6.16
N ASP A 243 3.66 -19.18 -6.92
CA ASP A 243 3.89 -18.44 -8.16
C ASP A 243 4.60 -17.11 -7.89
N LEU A 244 4.16 -16.40 -6.85
CA LEU A 244 4.76 -15.13 -6.42
C LEU A 244 6.18 -15.34 -5.89
N SER A 245 6.41 -16.38 -5.09
CA SER A 245 7.74 -16.74 -4.55
C SER A 245 8.73 -17.04 -5.67
N ARG A 246 8.32 -17.84 -6.67
CA ARG A 246 9.18 -18.16 -7.84
C ARG A 246 9.46 -16.93 -8.69
N HIS A 247 8.47 -16.03 -8.82
CA HIS A 247 8.67 -14.78 -9.53
C HIS A 247 9.69 -13.88 -8.80
N LEU A 248 9.55 -13.71 -7.49
CA LEU A 248 10.50 -12.96 -6.66
C LEU A 248 11.89 -13.60 -6.64
N ALA A 249 12.00 -14.92 -6.75
CA ALA A 249 13.27 -15.63 -6.92
C ALA A 249 13.91 -15.43 -8.31
N GLY A 250 13.25 -14.74 -9.25
CA GLY A 250 13.73 -14.61 -10.63
C GLY A 250 13.62 -15.90 -11.46
N GLN A 251 12.88 -16.90 -10.99
CA GLN A 251 12.73 -18.20 -11.65
C GLN A 251 11.56 -18.20 -12.65
N ARG A 252 10.76 -17.13 -12.69
CA ARG A 252 9.63 -17.00 -13.60
C ARG A 252 9.49 -15.56 -14.09
N GLU A 253 9.64 -15.37 -15.38
CA GLU A 253 9.28 -14.11 -16.03
C GLU A 253 7.76 -14.00 -16.12
N ILE A 254 7.20 -12.94 -15.55
CA ILE A 254 5.79 -12.61 -15.79
C ILE A 254 5.74 -11.93 -17.15
N PRO A 255 4.86 -12.38 -18.06
CA PRO A 255 4.66 -11.67 -19.31
C PRO A 255 4.23 -10.24 -18.96
N SER A 256 5.06 -9.26 -19.32
CA SER A 256 4.77 -7.84 -19.13
C SER A 256 3.32 -7.57 -19.54
N PRO A 257 2.53 -6.84 -18.74
CA PRO A 257 1.15 -6.53 -19.09
C PRO A 257 1.17 -5.85 -20.46
N LYS A 258 0.70 -6.55 -21.50
CA LYS A 258 0.47 -5.92 -22.79
C LYS A 258 -0.39 -4.69 -22.50
N PRO A 259 0.03 -3.48 -22.89
CA PRO A 259 -0.73 -2.29 -22.60
C PRO A 259 -2.15 -2.49 -23.10
N PHE A 260 -3.11 -2.57 -22.18
CA PHE A 260 -4.51 -2.84 -22.49
C PHE A 260 -5.09 -1.77 -23.44
N ALA A 261 -4.44 -0.60 -23.50
CA ALA A 261 -4.68 0.44 -24.49
C ALA A 261 -4.57 -0.09 -25.94
N ARG A 262 -3.64 -1.02 -26.24
CA ARG A 262 -3.49 -1.59 -27.57
C ARG A 262 -4.62 -2.57 -27.92
N ASP A 263 -5.12 -3.34 -26.94
CA ASP A 263 -6.21 -4.30 -27.15
C ASP A 263 -7.58 -3.61 -27.20
N ILE A 264 -7.80 -2.53 -26.44
CA ILE A 264 -8.99 -1.67 -26.59
C ILE A 264 -8.94 -0.96 -27.95
N ASP A 265 -7.81 -0.38 -28.35
CA ASP A 265 -7.71 0.33 -29.63
C ASP A 265 -7.90 -0.62 -30.82
N VAL A 266 -7.36 -1.84 -30.74
CA VAL A 266 -7.60 -2.90 -31.74
C VAL A 266 -9.06 -3.37 -31.72
N TRP A 267 -9.67 -3.58 -30.55
CA TRP A 267 -11.07 -4.00 -30.45
C TRP A 267 -12.03 -2.91 -30.94
N VAL A 268 -11.79 -1.64 -30.59
CA VAL A 268 -12.54 -0.46 -31.03
C VAL A 268 -12.38 -0.27 -32.55
N ARG A 269 -11.15 -0.34 -33.08
CA ARG A 269 -10.92 -0.30 -34.54
C ARG A 269 -11.58 -1.47 -35.26
N ARG A 270 -11.65 -2.67 -34.67
CA ARG A 270 -12.23 -3.85 -35.33
C ARG A 270 -13.76 -3.91 -35.27
N LYS A 271 -14.38 -3.33 -34.22
CA LYS A 271 -15.85 -3.39 -34.01
C LYS A 271 -16.60 -2.10 -34.30
N LEU A 272 -16.03 -0.94 -34.01
CA LEU A 272 -16.72 0.36 -34.15
C LEU A 272 -16.38 1.06 -35.47
N LEU A 273 -15.15 0.87 -35.97
CA LEU A 273 -14.72 1.41 -37.25
C LEU A 273 -14.62 0.26 -38.26
N ARG A 274 -15.71 -0.09 -38.94
CA ARG A 274 -15.60 -0.84 -40.22
C ARG A 274 -14.97 0.07 -41.28
N TRP A 275 -13.76 0.56 -41.03
CA TRP A 275 -13.01 1.33 -41.99
C TRP A 275 -12.22 0.34 -42.84
N PRO A 276 -12.40 0.30 -44.17
CA PRO A 276 -11.55 -0.51 -45.03
C PRO A 276 -10.10 -0.05 -44.84
N ALA A 277 -9.19 -1.01 -44.68
CA ALA A 277 -7.76 -0.70 -44.63
C ALA A 277 -7.39 0.12 -45.88
N PRO A 278 -6.57 1.18 -45.77
CA PRO A 278 -6.03 1.82 -46.95
C PRO A 278 -5.24 0.76 -47.72
N GLU A 279 -5.62 0.55 -48.98
CA GLU A 279 -4.86 -0.28 -49.91
C GLU A 279 -3.42 0.26 -49.93
N SER A 280 -2.48 -0.61 -49.56
CA SER A 280 -1.06 -0.36 -49.74
C SER A 280 -0.81 0.01 -51.20
N PRO A 281 -0.10 1.12 -51.50
CA PRO A 281 0.22 1.48 -52.86
C PRO A 281 1.00 0.32 -53.49
N SER A 282 0.50 -0.19 -54.61
CA SER A 282 1.19 -1.16 -55.44
C SER A 282 2.60 -0.64 -55.74
N GLU A 283 3.60 -1.40 -55.30
CA GLU A 283 4.95 -1.27 -55.83
C GLU A 283 4.87 -1.43 -57.35
N GLY A 284 5.07 -0.33 -58.05
CA GLY A 284 5.27 -0.33 -59.49
C GLY A 284 6.51 -1.12 -59.81
N ASN A 285 6.33 -2.19 -60.59
CA ASN A 285 7.37 -2.80 -61.41
C ASN A 285 8.09 -1.70 -62.19
N ASN A 286 9.37 -1.50 -61.91
CA ASN A 286 10.28 -0.84 -62.84
C ASN A 286 11.10 -1.94 -63.52
N ASP A 287 10.79 -2.17 -64.79
CA ASP A 287 11.70 -2.71 -65.79
C ASP A 287 12.84 -1.70 -66.09
#